data_AF-A0A166TAI5-F1
#
_entry.id   AF-A0A166TAI5-F1
#
_cell.length_a   1.000
_cell.length_b   1.000
_cell.length_c   1.000
_cell.angle_alpha   90.00
_cell.angle_beta   90.00
_cell.angle_gamma   90.00
#
_symmetry.space_group_name_H-M   'P 1'
#
loop_
_entity.id
_entity.type
_entity.pdbx_description
1 polymer ?
#
loop_
_entity_poly.entity_id
_entity_poly.type
_entity_poly.pdbx_seq_one_letter_code
_entity_poly.pdbx_strand_id
1 'polypeptide(L)'
;MFKTPSIEHLVYVSTSGDLTLESAVNGGRLLNMCAGYITVKIISEGKLRYGMPKDSFTWKILGPWFPRRVGRLKRVAKVDTADIALGAYKALMDQGHKYNRQKIMMGSLKTYTATEIAAIWTKALGKEIKAAESDVKTLNAFEDLMGK
;
A
#
# COMPACT_ATOMS: atom_id res chain seq x y z
N MET A 1 18.15 29.89 20.74
CA MET A 1 17.00 29.64 19.84
C MET A 1 17.35 28.43 18.98
N PHE A 2 16.81 27.24 19.30
CA PHE A 2 17.02 26.06 18.46
C PHE A 2 16.26 26.28 17.15
N LYS A 3 16.98 26.48 16.04
CA LYS A 3 16.38 26.37 14.71
C LYS A 3 15.94 24.91 14.58
N THR A 4 14.63 24.66 14.63
CA THR A 4 14.09 23.37 14.20
C THR A 4 14.59 23.15 12.77
N PRO A 5 15.26 22.04 12.45
CA PRO A 5 15.69 21.79 11.09
C PRO A 5 14.46 21.85 10.17
N SER A 6 14.50 22.76 9.20
CA SER A 6 13.45 22.88 8.20
C SER A 6 13.51 21.63 7.33
N ILE A 7 12.44 20.83 7.33
CA ILE A 7 12.31 19.69 6.43
C ILE A 7 12.28 20.23 5.00
N GLU A 8 13.22 19.82 4.15
CA GLU A 8 13.26 20.25 2.74
C GLU A 8 12.43 19.31 1.84
N HIS A 9 12.54 18.01 2.10
CA HIS A 9 11.85 16.97 1.36
C HIS A 9 11.32 15.86 2.28
N LEU A 10 10.06 15.48 2.08
CA LEU A 10 9.40 14.38 2.80
C LEU A 10 9.01 13.25 1.84
N VAL A 11 9.46 12.04 2.15
CA VAL A 11 8.95 10.81 1.51
C VAL A 11 8.03 10.09 2.47
N TYR A 12 6.76 9.93 2.08
CA TYR A 12 5.73 9.28 2.89
C TYR A 12 5.34 7.92 2.30
N VAL A 13 5.53 6.84 3.06
CA VAL A 13 5.10 5.49 2.67
C VAL A 13 3.66 5.24 3.15
N SER A 14 2.73 5.36 2.20
CA SER A 14 1.31 5.18 2.43
C SER A 14 0.86 3.73 2.18
N THR A 15 -0.39 3.55 1.77
CA THR A 15 -0.98 2.27 1.37
C THR A 15 -1.37 2.30 -0.11
N SER A 16 -1.86 1.15 -0.56
CA SER A 16 -2.44 0.96 -1.87
C SER A 16 -3.71 1.75 -2.12
N GLY A 17 -3.92 2.06 -3.39
CA GLY A 17 -5.17 2.60 -3.88
C GLY A 17 -5.20 4.11 -3.94
N ASP A 18 -6.24 4.61 -4.60
CA ASP A 18 -6.54 6.02 -4.66
C ASP A 18 -7.15 6.46 -3.33
N LEU A 19 -6.40 7.23 -2.55
CA LEU A 19 -6.83 7.76 -1.24
C LEU A 19 -7.07 9.27 -1.30
N THR A 20 -7.35 9.80 -2.49
CA THR A 20 -7.86 11.17 -2.62
C THR A 20 -9.14 11.33 -1.83
N LEU A 21 -9.45 12.57 -1.44
CA LEU A 21 -10.66 12.88 -0.67
C LEU A 21 -11.93 12.37 -1.39
N GLU A 22 -11.96 12.49 -2.71
CA GLU A 22 -13.04 11.99 -3.56
C GLU A 22 -13.20 10.47 -3.46
N SER A 23 -12.12 9.70 -3.65
CA SER A 23 -12.20 8.24 -3.57
C SER A 23 -12.44 7.72 -2.15
N ALA A 24 -11.88 8.40 -1.14
CA ALA A 24 -11.96 8.00 0.26
C ALA A 24 -13.31 8.31 0.90
N VAL A 25 -13.83 9.52 0.67
CA VAL A 25 -15.05 10.04 1.31
C VAL A 25 -16.27 9.80 0.41
N ASN A 26 -16.26 10.34 -0.81
CA ASN A 26 -17.44 10.26 -1.70
C ASN A 26 -17.65 8.84 -2.24
N GLY A 27 -16.55 8.10 -2.47
CA GLY A 27 -16.59 6.69 -2.85
C GLY A 27 -16.88 5.72 -1.70
N GLY A 28 -17.12 6.21 -0.48
CA GLY A 28 -17.47 5.40 0.68
C GLY A 28 -16.37 4.44 1.16
N ARG A 29 -15.11 4.59 0.71
CA ARG A 29 -14.02 3.68 1.09
C ARG A 29 -13.70 3.74 2.57
N LEU A 30 -13.79 4.92 3.19
CA LEU A 30 -13.50 5.10 4.61
C LEU A 30 -14.55 4.41 5.49
N LEU A 31 -15.82 4.41 5.07
CA LEU A 31 -16.92 3.71 5.75
C LEU A 31 -16.84 2.19 5.61
N ASN A 32 -16.30 1.69 4.50
CA ASN A 32 -16.19 0.26 4.19
C ASN A 32 -14.80 -0.32 4.53
N MET A 33 -13.95 0.42 5.24
CA MET A 33 -12.57 0.00 5.55
C MET A 33 -12.54 -0.91 6.78
N CYS A 34 -12.21 -2.19 6.60
CA CYS A 34 -12.03 -3.12 7.73
C CYS A 34 -10.62 -3.05 8.37
N ALA A 35 -9.70 -2.26 7.79
CA ALA A 35 -8.32 -2.15 8.21
C ALA A 35 -8.03 -0.75 8.79
N GLY A 36 -8.17 -0.59 10.11
CA GLY A 36 -7.98 0.70 10.80
C GLY A 36 -6.63 1.36 10.56
N TYR A 37 -5.56 0.57 10.39
CA TYR A 37 -4.22 1.08 10.07
C TYR A 37 -4.13 1.80 8.71
N ILE A 38 -5.08 1.53 7.79
CA ILE A 38 -5.17 2.22 6.51
C ILE A 38 -5.81 3.60 6.67
N THR A 39 -6.78 3.76 7.57
CA THR A 39 -7.52 5.01 7.77
C THR A 39 -6.59 6.17 8.13
N VAL A 40 -5.64 5.95 9.04
CA VAL A 40 -4.63 6.97 9.42
C VAL A 40 -3.82 7.42 8.20
N LYS A 41 -3.57 6.51 7.25
CA LYS A 41 -2.80 6.83 6.04
C LYS A 41 -3.60 7.72 5.09
N ILE A 42 -4.92 7.55 5.00
CA ILE A 42 -5.80 8.45 4.23
C ILE A 42 -5.74 9.87 4.78
N ILE A 43 -5.90 10.02 6.09
CA ILE A 43 -5.87 11.33 6.76
C ILE A 43 -4.52 12.01 6.53
N SER A 44 -3.42 11.25 6.66
CA SER A 44 -2.07 11.75 6.43
C SER A 44 -1.85 12.18 4.98
N GLU A 45 -2.32 11.41 3.99
CA GLU A 45 -2.29 11.82 2.58
C GLU A 45 -3.12 13.10 2.34
N GLY A 46 -4.30 13.19 2.95
CA GLY A 46 -5.16 14.37 2.86
C GLY A 46 -4.48 15.62 3.43
N LYS A 47 -3.82 15.50 4.58
CA LYS A 47 -3.06 16.60 5.18
C LYS A 47 -1.94 17.07 4.26
N LEU A 48 -1.16 16.16 3.67
CA LEU A 48 -0.08 16.50 2.73
C LEU A 48 -0.60 17.18 1.45
N ARG A 49 -1.72 16.70 0.91
CA ARG A 49 -2.29 17.21 -0.34
C ARG A 49 -2.97 18.56 -0.19
N TYR A 50 -3.72 18.74 0.89
CA TYR A 50 -4.68 19.85 1.02
C TYR A 50 -4.42 20.77 2.22
N GLY A 51 -3.74 20.28 3.26
CA GLY A 51 -3.60 21.00 4.52
C GLY A 51 -2.23 21.59 4.79
N MET A 52 -1.31 21.53 3.82
CA MET A 52 0.03 22.13 3.90
C MET A 52 0.15 23.30 2.92
N PRO A 53 0.75 24.44 3.33
CA PRO A 53 1.07 25.53 2.41
C PRO A 53 1.92 25.04 1.22
N LYS A 54 1.77 25.69 0.07
CA LYS A 54 2.43 25.24 -1.17
C LYS A 54 3.96 25.28 -1.08
N ASP A 55 4.48 26.22 -0.28
CA ASP A 55 5.90 26.55 -0.21
C ASP A 55 6.58 26.01 1.05
N SER A 56 5.92 25.15 1.83
CA SER A 56 6.49 24.63 3.09
C SER A 56 7.66 23.68 2.88
N PHE A 57 7.45 22.67 2.03
CA PHE A 57 8.46 21.66 1.66
C PHE A 57 7.95 20.85 0.48
N THR A 58 8.86 20.14 -0.16
CA THR A 58 8.51 19.20 -1.23
C THR A 58 8.17 17.84 -0.62
N TRP A 59 7.23 17.12 -1.22
CA TRP A 59 6.85 15.81 -0.69
C TRP A 59 6.49 14.83 -1.79
N LYS A 60 6.62 13.54 -1.48
CA LYS A 60 6.25 12.45 -2.36
C LYS A 60 5.62 11.31 -1.58
N ILE A 61 4.61 10.68 -2.16
CA ILE A 61 3.92 9.54 -1.55
C ILE A 61 4.32 8.28 -2.31
N LEU A 62 4.73 7.25 -1.58
CA LEU A 62 4.95 5.91 -2.10
C LEU A 62 3.80 5.01 -1.63
N GLY A 63 3.06 4.46 -2.57
CA GLY A 63 1.98 3.51 -2.30
C GLY A 63 2.37 2.10 -2.76
N PRO A 64 2.63 1.15 -1.85
CA PRO A 64 2.70 -0.27 -2.21
C PRO A 64 1.39 -0.67 -2.91
N TRP A 65 1.43 -1.25 -4.10
CA TRP A 65 0.25 -1.61 -4.86
C TRP A 65 -0.37 -2.89 -4.32
N PHE A 66 -1.59 -2.77 -3.82
CA PHE A 66 -2.51 -3.83 -3.45
C PHE A 66 -3.82 -3.62 -4.24
N PRO A 67 -4.62 -4.68 -4.43
CA PRO A 67 -5.39 -4.92 -5.66
C PRO A 67 -6.36 -3.80 -6.04
N ARG A 68 -6.39 -3.50 -7.35
CA ARG A 68 -7.57 -2.95 -8.04
C ARG A 68 -8.42 -4.14 -8.50
N ARG A 69 -9.73 -4.13 -8.28
CA ARG A 69 -10.61 -5.12 -8.93
C ARG A 69 -10.53 -4.86 -10.44
N VAL A 70 -9.97 -5.81 -11.19
CA VAL A 70 -10.04 -5.86 -12.66
C VAL A 70 -10.62 -7.22 -13.00
N GLY A 71 -11.94 -7.28 -13.26
CA GLY A 71 -12.68 -8.51 -13.56
C GLY A 71 -13.20 -9.30 -12.36
N ARG A 72 -13.73 -10.51 -12.61
CA ARG A 72 -14.30 -11.43 -11.59
C ARG A 72 -13.27 -12.00 -10.60
N LEU A 73 -11.98 -11.99 -10.93
CA LEU A 73 -10.90 -12.54 -10.11
C LEU A 73 -10.08 -11.43 -9.45
N LYS A 74 -9.93 -11.46 -8.12
CA LYS A 74 -9.07 -10.51 -7.39
C LYS A 74 -7.60 -10.81 -7.71
N ARG A 75 -6.94 -9.93 -8.46
CA ARG A 75 -5.51 -10.01 -8.78
C ARG A 75 -4.72 -8.95 -8.01
N VAL A 76 -3.60 -9.34 -7.42
CA VAL A 76 -2.74 -8.47 -6.59
C VAL A 76 -1.37 -8.29 -7.24
N ALA A 77 -0.82 -7.07 -7.22
CA ALA A 77 0.62 -6.93 -7.42
C ALA A 77 1.32 -7.30 -6.10
N LYS A 78 2.59 -7.70 -6.20
CA LYS A 78 3.46 -7.96 -5.06
C LYS A 78 4.62 -6.99 -5.11
N VAL A 79 5.13 -6.60 -3.96
CA VAL A 79 6.29 -5.72 -3.86
C VAL A 79 7.18 -6.23 -2.73
N ASP A 80 8.48 -6.26 -2.97
CA ASP A 80 9.46 -6.56 -1.95
C ASP A 80 9.65 -5.32 -1.05
N THR A 81 9.86 -5.54 0.25
CA THR A 81 10.16 -4.44 1.17
C THR A 81 11.49 -3.75 0.84
N ALA A 82 12.45 -4.48 0.28
CA ALA A 82 13.70 -3.93 -0.24
C ALA A 82 13.46 -2.96 -1.41
N ASP A 83 12.51 -3.29 -2.31
CA ASP A 83 12.14 -2.40 -3.42
C ASP A 83 11.46 -1.12 -2.92
N ILE A 84 10.62 -1.23 -1.87
CA ILE A 84 10.02 -0.06 -1.20
C ILE A 84 11.13 0.84 -0.63
N ALA A 85 12.10 0.25 0.08
CA ALA A 85 13.21 0.98 0.67
C ALA A 85 14.08 1.67 -0.39
N LEU A 86 14.39 0.97 -1.49
CA LEU A 86 15.12 1.53 -2.63
C LEU A 86 14.34 2.67 -3.29
N GLY A 87 13.03 2.51 -3.45
CA GLY A 87 12.14 3.56 -3.97
C GLY A 87 12.13 4.80 -3.07
N ALA A 88 12.10 4.61 -1.75
CA ALA A 88 12.18 5.69 -0.78
C ALA A 88 13.52 6.41 -0.81
N TYR A 89 14.62 5.66 -0.85
CA TYR A 89 15.97 6.21 -0.99
C TYR A 89 16.10 7.05 -2.26
N LYS A 90 15.71 6.51 -3.43
CA LYS A 90 15.75 7.25 -4.69
C LYS A 90 14.87 8.51 -4.68
N ALA A 91 13.72 8.46 -4.00
CA ALA A 91 12.86 9.61 -3.82
C ALA A 91 13.50 10.70 -2.94
N LEU A 92 14.19 10.31 -1.87
CA LEU A 92 14.94 11.24 -1.03
C LEU A 92 16.05 11.93 -1.83
N MET A 93 16.80 11.16 -2.62
CA MET A 93 17.88 11.69 -3.45
C MET A 93 17.38 12.60 -4.59
N ASP A 94 16.12 12.46 -5.02
CA ASP A 94 15.49 13.35 -6.02
C ASP A 94 15.14 14.73 -5.44
N GLN A 95 15.04 14.87 -4.11
CA GLN A 95 14.68 16.11 -3.41
C GLN A 95 13.44 16.85 -3.98
N GLY A 96 12.53 16.11 -4.62
CA GLY A 96 11.33 16.67 -5.24
C GLY A 96 11.55 17.30 -6.63
N HIS A 97 12.68 17.11 -7.29
CA HIS A 97 12.88 17.65 -8.64
C HIS A 97 11.93 17.03 -9.68
N LYS A 98 11.76 15.70 -9.66
CA LYS A 98 11.01 15.00 -10.72
C LYS A 98 9.60 14.60 -10.31
N TYR A 99 9.37 14.32 -9.03
CA TYR A 99 8.14 13.66 -8.57
C TYR A 99 7.47 14.37 -7.38
N ASN A 100 7.71 15.67 -7.20
CA ASN A 100 7.07 16.44 -6.14
C ASN A 100 5.55 16.42 -6.25
N ARG A 101 4.89 16.29 -5.10
CA ARG A 101 3.44 16.22 -4.90
C ARG A 101 2.75 15.07 -5.61
N GLN A 102 3.49 14.02 -5.98
CA GLN A 102 2.95 12.84 -6.66
C GLN A 102 2.85 11.64 -5.72
N LYS A 103 1.88 10.77 -6.01
CA LYS A 103 1.81 9.42 -5.46
C LYS A 103 2.27 8.43 -6.51
N ILE A 104 3.34 7.70 -6.22
CA ILE A 104 3.85 6.63 -7.07
C ILE A 104 3.43 5.29 -6.48
N MET A 105 2.82 4.48 -7.33
CA MET A 105 2.46 3.12 -6.99
C MET A 105 3.61 2.16 -7.26
N MET A 106 3.93 1.30 -6.29
CA MET A 106 5.04 0.36 -6.38
C MET A 106 4.53 -1.07 -6.32
N GLY A 107 4.87 -1.88 -7.31
CA GLY A 107 4.46 -3.28 -7.38
C GLY A 107 5.06 -3.98 -8.58
N SER A 108 4.94 -5.29 -8.58
CA SER A 108 5.31 -6.15 -9.69
C SER A 108 4.55 -5.77 -10.95
N LEU A 109 5.23 -5.83 -12.10
CA LEU A 109 4.61 -5.60 -13.42
C LEU A 109 3.45 -6.56 -13.67
N LYS A 110 3.62 -7.82 -13.28
CA LYS A 110 2.57 -8.84 -13.33
C LYS A 110 1.74 -8.80 -12.05
N THR A 111 0.43 -9.02 -12.17
CA THR A 111 -0.46 -9.28 -11.03
C THR A 111 -0.82 -10.76 -10.95
N TYR A 112 -1.10 -11.22 -9.74
CA TYR A 112 -1.29 -12.63 -9.43
C TYR A 112 -2.64 -12.90 -8.75
N THR A 113 -3.29 -14.00 -9.08
CA THR A 113 -4.39 -14.57 -8.27
C THR A 113 -3.83 -15.30 -7.05
N ALA A 114 -4.71 -15.64 -6.10
CA ALA A 114 -4.32 -16.46 -4.94
C ALA A 114 -3.78 -17.84 -5.37
N THR A 115 -4.36 -18.44 -6.41
CA THR A 115 -3.92 -19.73 -6.97
C THR A 115 -2.56 -19.63 -7.67
N GLU A 116 -2.30 -18.57 -8.42
CA GLU A 116 -0.98 -18.32 -9.01
C GLU A 116 0.10 -18.15 -7.92
N ILE A 117 -0.23 -17.44 -6.82
CA ILE A 117 0.67 -17.28 -5.67
C ILE A 117 0.94 -18.63 -5.00
N ALA A 118 -0.09 -19.45 -4.77
CA ALA A 118 0.06 -20.76 -4.16
C ALA A 118 0.95 -21.69 -5.01
N ALA A 119 0.84 -21.62 -6.35
CA ALA A 119 1.69 -22.38 -7.27
C ALA A 119 3.17 -21.93 -7.20
N ILE A 120 3.43 -20.62 -7.11
CA ILE A 120 4.79 -20.09 -6.93
C ILE A 120 5.39 -20.61 -5.62
N TRP A 121 4.65 -20.55 -4.52
CA TRP A 121 5.12 -21.05 -3.23
C TRP A 121 5.29 -22.56 -3.22
N THR A 122 4.40 -23.31 -3.87
CA THR A 122 4.52 -24.77 -4.01
C THR A 122 5.83 -25.15 -4.69
N LYS A 123 6.16 -24.47 -5.79
CA LYS A 123 7.41 -24.69 -6.52
C LYS A 123 8.63 -24.30 -5.67
N ALA A 124 8.56 -23.19 -4.93
CA ALA A 124 9.67 -22.69 -4.13
C ALA A 124 9.97 -23.56 -2.89
N LEU A 125 8.93 -24.11 -2.26
CA LEU A 125 9.05 -24.84 -1.00
C LEU A 125 9.04 -26.37 -1.16
N GLY A 126 8.72 -26.87 -2.37
CA GLY A 126 8.59 -28.31 -2.62
C GLY A 126 7.44 -28.97 -1.83
N LYS A 127 6.44 -28.19 -1.42
CA LYS A 127 5.29 -28.64 -0.62
C LYS A 127 3.99 -28.19 -1.27
N GLU A 128 2.96 -29.02 -1.22
CA GLU A 128 1.64 -28.66 -1.73
C GLU A 128 1.06 -27.48 -0.91
N ILE A 129 0.76 -26.38 -1.59
CA ILE A 129 0.12 -25.20 -0.99
C ILE A 129 -1.15 -24.89 -1.76
N LYS A 130 -2.25 -24.72 -1.03
CA LYS A 130 -3.56 -24.37 -1.58
C LYS A 130 -3.94 -22.95 -1.19
N ALA A 131 -4.51 -22.23 -2.15
CA ALA A 131 -5.15 -20.96 -1.86
C ALA A 131 -6.42 -21.20 -1.04
N ALA A 132 -6.61 -20.40 0.00
CA ALA A 132 -7.81 -20.42 0.83
C ALA A 132 -8.45 -19.02 0.81
N GLU A 133 -9.77 -18.95 0.96
CA GLU A 133 -10.45 -17.66 1.05
C GLU A 133 -10.18 -16.99 2.40
N SER A 134 -10.22 -15.66 2.42
CA SER A 134 -10.06 -14.88 3.65
C SER A 134 -11.45 -14.59 4.23
N ASP A 135 -12.13 -15.63 4.70
CA ASP A 135 -13.44 -15.54 5.35
C ASP A 135 -13.46 -16.24 6.71
N VAL A 136 -14.50 -15.96 7.50
CA VAL A 136 -14.67 -16.51 8.86
C VAL A 136 -14.75 -18.03 8.83
N LYS A 137 -15.38 -18.60 7.80
CA LYS A 137 -15.53 -20.04 7.67
C LYS A 137 -14.18 -20.74 7.52
N THR A 138 -13.30 -20.19 6.69
CA THR A 138 -11.97 -20.69 6.41
C THR A 138 -11.05 -20.48 7.62
N LEU A 139 -11.20 -19.35 8.32
CA LEU A 139 -10.48 -19.10 9.58
C LEU A 139 -10.85 -20.14 10.66
N ASN A 140 -12.15 -20.35 10.90
CA ASN A 140 -12.62 -21.32 11.89
C ASN A 140 -12.14 -22.74 11.54
N ALA A 141 -12.26 -23.14 10.27
CA ALA A 141 -11.79 -24.46 9.84
C ALA A 141 -10.27 -24.65 10.05
N PHE A 142 -9.49 -23.57 9.95
CA PHE A 142 -8.06 -23.60 10.26
C PHE A 142 -7.80 -23.67 11.77
N GLU A 143 -8.53 -22.91 12.58
CA GLU A 143 -8.41 -22.92 14.05
C GLU A 143 -8.78 -24.29 14.64
N ASP A 144 -9.87 -24.89 14.15
CA ASP A 144 -10.30 -26.25 14.49
C ASP A 144 -9.20 -27.29 14.20
N LEU A 145 -8.54 -27.17 13.04
CA LEU A 145 -7.42 -28.05 12.65
C LEU A 145 -6.19 -27.87 13.56
N MET A 146 -6.00 -26.66 14.09
CA MET A 146 -4.90 -26.33 14.99
C MET A 146 -5.21 -26.67 16.46
N GLY A 147 -6.41 -27.19 16.76
CA GLY A 147 -6.84 -27.58 18.11
C GLY A 147 -7.03 -26.40 19.05
N LYS A 148 -7.46 -25.25 18.53
CA LYS A 148 -7.81 -24.06 19.32
C LYS A 148 -9.31 -23.84 19.39
#